data_AF-C1EA79-F1
#
_entry.id   AF-C1EA79-F1
#
_cell.length_a   1.000
_cell.length_b   1.000
_cell.length_c   1.000
_cell.angle_alpha   90.00
_cell.angle_beta   90.00
_cell.angle_gamma   90.00
#
_symmetry.space_group_name_H-M   'P 1'
#
loop_
_entity.id
_entity.type
_entity.pdbx_description
1 polymer ?
#
loop_
_entity_poly.entity_id
_entity_poly.type
_entity_poly.pdbx_seq_one_letter_code
_entity_poly.pdbx_strand_id
1 'polypeptide(L)'
;MGAKRVMYWRQPAAQRTMKTYLALSEAVRAELNPTDSRVHRWSAEVSARRKNVNAEEGMFVSLTAAGVADEVFTCTLVDHPETSKETSSAPTAQPNERQVVVLRKEREVMEGTTRVKEYLARCKTHTVAHRSKVDGVGWWCGDYAVRIGRVENAQGTYAGLVCEVEYAPVRDVNVADALLAEYAEAIGECLRRAAGESAGAGALVHVNTGECVGAYGLGNVAFGDAHAAVAYVSTVMTMQSGGL
;
A
#
# COMPACT_ATOMS: atom_id res chain seq x y z
N MET A 1 -0.50 9.35 -12.38
CA MET A 1 -1.45 8.51 -11.63
C MET A 1 -2.61 9.36 -11.18
N GLY A 2 -3.81 8.78 -11.17
CA GLY A 2 -5.00 9.35 -10.58
C GLY A 2 -5.00 9.24 -9.05
N ALA A 3 -6.03 9.80 -8.43
CA ALA A 3 -6.26 9.69 -7.00
C ALA A 3 -6.62 8.26 -6.63
N LYS A 4 -6.10 7.79 -5.50
CA LYS A 4 -6.25 6.40 -5.06
C LYS A 4 -6.85 6.31 -3.68
N ARG A 5 -7.49 5.17 -3.42
CA ARG A 5 -7.89 4.73 -2.10
C ARG A 5 -7.38 3.31 -1.87
N VAL A 6 -6.70 3.10 -0.73
CA VAL A 6 -6.17 1.81 -0.31
C VAL A 6 -6.98 1.32 0.89
N MET A 7 -7.38 0.05 0.83
CA MET A 7 -8.30 -0.58 1.76
C MET A 7 -7.80 -1.97 2.10
N TYR A 8 -8.29 -2.55 3.19
CA TYR A 8 -7.96 -3.93 3.53
C TYR A 8 -9.19 -4.72 3.93
N TRP A 9 -9.18 -6.00 3.61
CA TRP A 9 -10.23 -6.92 4.03
C TRP A 9 -9.96 -7.40 5.45
N ARG A 10 -10.77 -6.94 6.40
CA ARG A 10 -10.71 -7.37 7.79
C ARG A 10 -11.44 -8.70 7.94
N GLN A 11 -10.73 -9.72 8.38
CA GLN A 11 -11.28 -11.01 8.76
C GLN A 11 -10.48 -11.65 9.92
N PRO A 12 -11.08 -12.55 10.71
CA PRO A 12 -10.39 -13.27 11.78
C PRO A 12 -9.15 -14.00 11.28
N ALA A 13 -8.08 -14.04 12.09
CA ALA A 13 -6.80 -14.65 11.69
C ALA A 13 -6.97 -16.11 11.24
N ALA A 14 -7.83 -16.88 11.90
CA ALA A 14 -8.13 -18.28 11.55
C ALA A 14 -8.75 -18.46 10.16
N GLN A 15 -9.38 -17.42 9.60
CA GLN A 15 -10.03 -17.44 8.28
C GLN A 15 -9.14 -16.87 7.18
N ARG A 16 -7.95 -16.35 7.53
CA ARG A 16 -6.97 -15.82 6.59
C ARG A 16 -6.23 -16.96 5.90
N THR A 17 -6.84 -17.45 4.83
CA THR A 17 -6.23 -18.48 3.98
C THR A 17 -5.99 -17.96 2.58
N MET A 18 -5.01 -18.54 1.88
CA MET A 18 -4.78 -18.24 0.46
C MET A 18 -5.98 -18.63 -0.39
N LYS A 19 -6.72 -19.68 -0.01
CA LYS A 19 -7.97 -20.08 -0.68
C LYS A 19 -9.01 -18.95 -0.61
N THR A 20 -9.17 -18.33 0.56
CA THR A 20 -10.07 -17.18 0.74
C THR A 20 -9.62 -16.00 -0.13
N TYR A 21 -8.32 -15.69 -0.15
CA TYR A 21 -7.77 -14.64 -1.01
C TYR A 21 -8.10 -14.85 -2.49
N LEU A 22 -7.87 -16.05 -3.01
CA LEU A 22 -8.11 -16.37 -4.42
C LEU A 22 -9.60 -16.25 -4.77
N ALA A 23 -10.48 -16.77 -3.91
CA ALA A 23 -11.93 -16.69 -4.11
C ALA A 23 -12.44 -15.24 -4.11
N LEU A 24 -11.96 -14.40 -3.18
CA LEU A 24 -12.32 -12.98 -3.10
C LEU A 24 -11.80 -12.21 -4.32
N SER A 25 -10.56 -12.47 -4.73
CA SER A 25 -9.95 -11.81 -5.90
C SER A 25 -10.70 -12.15 -7.19
N GLU A 26 -11.08 -13.42 -7.37
CA GLU A 26 -11.86 -13.87 -8.52
C GLU A 26 -13.26 -13.26 -8.53
N ALA A 27 -13.94 -13.20 -7.38
CA ALA A 27 -15.26 -12.60 -7.28
C ALA A 27 -15.27 -11.12 -7.66
N VAL A 28 -14.33 -10.32 -7.15
CA VAL A 28 -14.25 -8.90 -7.50
C VAL A 28 -13.93 -8.73 -8.98
N ARG A 29 -13.04 -9.55 -9.53
CA ARG A 29 -12.73 -9.51 -10.96
C ARG A 29 -13.95 -9.86 -11.82
N ALA A 30 -14.73 -10.89 -11.44
CA ALA A 30 -15.90 -11.31 -12.20
C ALA A 30 -17.02 -10.26 -12.15
N GLU A 31 -17.20 -9.59 -11.02
CA GLU A 31 -18.30 -8.66 -10.80
C GLU A 31 -18.08 -7.29 -11.43
N LEU A 32 -16.84 -6.76 -11.35
CA LEU A 32 -16.56 -5.40 -11.80
C LEU A 32 -16.42 -5.25 -13.32
N ASN A 33 -16.64 -6.33 -14.09
CA ASN A 33 -16.59 -6.37 -15.55
C ASN A 33 -15.38 -5.61 -16.14
N PRO A 34 -14.17 -6.19 -16.03
CA PRO A 34 -12.95 -5.57 -16.52
C PRO A 34 -13.08 -5.15 -17.98
N THR A 35 -12.77 -3.88 -18.27
CA THR A 35 -12.81 -3.33 -19.64
C THR A 35 -11.57 -3.68 -20.44
N ASP A 36 -10.48 -4.04 -19.75
CA ASP A 36 -9.28 -4.58 -20.37
C ASP A 36 -9.16 -6.08 -20.07
N SER A 37 -8.72 -6.84 -21.07
CA SER A 37 -8.35 -8.25 -20.91
C SER A 37 -7.00 -8.41 -20.19
N ARG A 38 -6.22 -7.32 -20.07
CA ARG A 38 -4.89 -7.31 -19.47
C ARG A 38 -4.94 -7.25 -17.95
N VAL A 39 -3.99 -7.96 -17.35
CA VAL A 39 -3.75 -7.97 -15.92
C VAL A 39 -2.38 -7.36 -15.65
N HIS A 40 -2.35 -6.26 -14.90
CA HIS A 40 -1.12 -5.58 -14.52
C HIS A 40 -0.66 -6.07 -13.14
N ARG A 41 0.60 -6.46 -13.03
CA ARG A 41 1.20 -6.85 -11.74
C ARG A 41 1.74 -5.62 -11.05
N TRP A 42 1.54 -5.56 -9.74
CA TRP A 42 2.07 -4.50 -8.90
C TRP A 42 2.46 -5.08 -7.54
N SER A 43 3.36 -4.39 -6.85
CA SER A 43 3.70 -4.74 -5.49
C SER A 43 4.01 -3.49 -4.68
N ALA A 44 3.73 -3.55 -3.38
CA ALA A 44 4.14 -2.54 -2.42
C ALA A 44 4.82 -3.22 -1.23
N GLU A 45 5.90 -2.64 -0.70
CA GLU A 45 6.49 -3.06 0.57
C GLU A 45 6.38 -1.91 1.57
N VAL A 46 5.80 -2.17 2.74
CA VAL A 46 5.79 -1.25 3.87
C VAL A 46 6.71 -1.82 4.95
N SER A 47 7.74 -1.07 5.33
CA SER A 47 8.60 -1.45 6.46
C SER A 47 8.71 -0.31 7.47
N ALA A 48 8.70 -0.66 8.75
CA ALA A 48 8.91 0.27 9.85
C ALA A 48 10.23 -0.08 10.55
N ARG A 49 11.05 0.93 10.79
CA ARG A 49 12.28 0.81 11.56
C ARG A 49 12.19 1.68 12.80
N ARG A 50 12.70 1.19 13.92
CA ARG A 50 12.73 1.94 15.18
C ARG A 50 14.15 2.12 15.66
N LYS A 51 14.45 3.29 16.19
CA LYS A 51 15.75 3.61 16.78
C LYS A 51 16.03 2.62 17.92
N ASN A 52 17.19 1.96 17.87
CA ASN A 52 17.57 1.05 18.94
C ASN A 52 18.05 1.87 20.15
N VAL A 53 17.29 1.82 21.24
CA VAL A 53 17.59 2.54 22.50
C VAL A 53 18.76 1.88 23.26
N ASN A 54 19.08 0.62 22.95
CA ASN A 54 20.13 -0.16 23.63
C ASN A 54 21.43 -0.27 22.83
N ALA A 55 21.56 0.42 21.69
CA ALA A 55 22.85 0.52 21.02
C ALA A 55 23.74 1.36 21.93
N GLU A 56 24.76 0.74 22.53
CA GLU A 56 25.71 1.37 23.46
C GLU A 56 26.03 2.79 22.99
N GLU A 57 26.00 3.75 23.92
CA GLU A 57 26.37 5.15 23.71
C GLU A 57 27.89 5.27 23.40
N GLY A 58 28.35 4.56 22.38
CA GLY A 58 29.63 4.78 21.75
C GLY A 58 29.55 6.07 20.94
N MET A 59 30.58 6.89 21.09
CA MET A 59 30.81 8.19 20.45
C MET A 59 30.41 8.27 18.96
N PHE A 60 30.41 7.14 18.23
CA PHE A 60 30.03 7.00 16.82
C PHE A 60 28.52 7.00 16.53
N VAL A 61 27.64 6.71 17.50
CA VAL A 61 26.17 6.75 17.32
C VAL A 61 25.66 8.19 17.20
N SER A 62 26.38 9.14 17.79
CA SER A 62 25.94 10.54 17.96
C SER A 62 25.84 11.34 16.65
N LEU A 63 26.70 11.06 15.66
CA LEU A 63 26.77 11.86 14.43
C LEU A 63 25.80 11.36 13.33
N THR A 64 25.51 10.07 13.28
CA THR A 64 24.61 9.52 12.25
C THR A 64 23.13 9.59 12.64
N ALA A 65 22.80 9.66 13.92
CA ALA A 65 21.41 9.65 14.41
C ALA A 65 20.81 11.05 14.65
N ALA A 66 21.60 12.13 14.49
CA ALA A 66 21.12 13.50 14.68
C ALA A 66 20.07 13.87 13.60
N GLY A 67 18.90 14.32 14.04
CA GLY A 67 17.80 14.75 13.15
C GLY A 67 17.08 13.60 12.44
N VAL A 68 17.15 12.37 12.97
CA VAL A 68 16.40 11.21 12.46
C VAL A 68 15.27 10.86 13.43
N ALA A 69 14.06 10.68 12.91
CA ALA A 69 12.89 10.27 13.68
C ALA A 69 13.10 8.93 14.42
N ASP A 70 12.43 8.76 15.56
CA ASP A 70 12.48 7.51 16.34
C ASP A 70 11.89 6.33 15.59
N GLU A 71 10.85 6.57 14.80
CA GLU A 71 10.15 5.57 13.98
C GLU A 71 10.11 6.05 12.54
N VAL A 72 10.66 5.25 11.65
CA VAL A 72 10.81 5.57 10.22
C VAL A 72 10.06 4.53 9.41
N PHE A 73 9.04 4.97 8.67
CA PHE A 73 8.35 4.10 7.71
C PHE A 73 8.92 4.30 6.33
N THR A 74 9.04 3.21 5.59
CA THR A 74 9.37 3.22 4.17
C THR A 74 8.27 2.50 3.42
N CYS A 75 7.84 3.09 2.31
CA CYS A 75 6.97 2.46 1.36
C CYS A 75 7.69 2.38 0.01
N THR A 76 7.87 1.16 -0.49
CA THR A 76 8.42 0.90 -1.82
C THR A 76 7.28 0.47 -2.72
N LEU A 77 7.01 1.23 -3.79
CA LEU A 77 5.96 0.98 -4.78
C LEU A 77 6.61 0.51 -6.07
N VAL A 78 6.16 -0.63 -6.59
CA VAL A 78 6.71 -1.24 -7.80
C VAL A 78 5.58 -1.56 -8.76
N ASP A 79 5.62 -0.94 -9.94
CA ASP A 79 4.82 -1.36 -11.08
C ASP A 79 5.68 -2.29 -11.94
N HIS A 80 5.20 -3.50 -12.19
CA HIS A 80 5.91 -4.47 -13.01
C HIS A 80 5.56 -4.22 -14.48
N PRO A 81 6.56 -3.98 -15.36
CA PRO A 81 6.30 -3.72 -16.77
C PRO A 81 5.61 -4.92 -17.41
N GLU A 82 4.74 -4.64 -18.37
CA GLU A 82 4.01 -5.66 -19.11
C GLU A 82 4.99 -6.61 -19.79
N THR A 83 4.84 -7.91 -19.56
CA THR A 83 5.50 -8.91 -20.40
C THR A 83 4.67 -9.06 -21.67
N SER A 84 4.88 -8.19 -22.64
CA SER A 84 4.35 -8.38 -23.99
C SER A 84 4.94 -9.67 -24.56
N LYS A 85 4.14 -10.73 -24.61
CA LYS A 85 4.42 -11.91 -25.42
C LYS A 85 4.22 -11.52 -26.89
N GLU A 86 5.15 -10.77 -27.47
CA GLU A 86 5.38 -10.71 -28.91
C GLU A 86 6.57 -9.79 -29.22
N THR A 87 7.65 -10.43 -29.67
CA THR A 87 8.71 -9.91 -30.56
C THR A 87 9.84 -9.03 -29.98
N SER A 88 11.06 -9.58 -30.11
CA SER A 88 12.37 -8.92 -30.23
C SER A 88 13.05 -8.31 -28.99
N SER A 89 14.17 -8.93 -28.61
CA SER A 89 15.51 -8.38 -28.26
C SER A 89 15.66 -6.95 -27.68
N ALA A 90 14.71 -6.41 -26.93
CA ALA A 90 14.90 -5.20 -26.13
C ALA A 90 15.32 -5.56 -24.69
N PRO A 91 16.16 -4.75 -24.01
CA PRO A 91 16.55 -5.01 -22.63
C PRO A 91 15.29 -5.09 -21.77
N THR A 92 15.17 -6.15 -20.97
CA THR A 92 14.09 -6.35 -20.00
C THR A 92 13.86 -5.04 -19.25
N ALA A 93 12.71 -4.40 -19.48
CA ALA A 93 12.34 -3.19 -18.77
C ALA A 93 12.45 -3.47 -17.27
N GLN A 94 13.36 -2.77 -16.58
CA GLN A 94 13.49 -2.94 -15.13
C GLN A 94 12.22 -2.43 -14.45
N PRO A 95 11.77 -3.11 -13.37
CA PRO A 95 10.64 -2.63 -12.59
C PRO A 95 10.90 -1.22 -12.09
N ASN A 96 9.89 -0.34 -12.22
CA ASN A 96 10.00 1.05 -11.77
C ASN A 96 9.76 1.11 -10.27
N GLU A 97 10.84 0.99 -9.50
CA GLU A 97 10.83 1.05 -8.04
C GLU A 97 10.86 2.50 -7.55
N ARG A 98 9.80 2.89 -6.84
CA ARG A 98 9.65 4.22 -6.23
C ARG A 98 9.59 4.06 -4.73
N GLN A 99 10.56 4.64 -4.03
CA GLN A 99 10.68 4.53 -2.58
C GLN A 99 10.38 5.87 -1.92
N VAL A 100 9.54 5.85 -0.88
CA VAL A 100 9.10 7.02 -0.12
C VAL A 100 9.33 6.76 1.38
N VAL A 101 9.82 7.76 2.10
CA VAL A 101 9.89 7.74 3.57
C VAL A 101 8.68 8.48 4.14
N VAL A 102 8.02 7.88 5.11
CA VAL A 102 6.89 8.47 5.84
C VAL A 102 7.25 8.55 7.33
N LEU A 103 7.23 9.76 7.88
CA LEU A 103 7.51 10.04 9.28
C LEU A 103 6.19 10.40 9.98
N ARG A 104 5.56 9.41 10.61
CA ARG A 104 4.17 9.54 11.10
C ARG A 104 4.03 10.55 12.23
N LYS A 105 4.99 10.58 13.17
CA LYS A 105 4.92 11.49 14.34
C LYS A 105 5.19 12.93 13.92
N GLU A 106 6.16 13.10 13.03
CA GLU A 106 6.62 14.37 12.48
C GLU A 106 5.65 14.90 11.41
N ARG A 107 4.78 14.04 10.88
CA ARG A 107 3.85 14.34 9.78
C ARG A 107 4.58 14.81 8.51
N GLU A 108 5.73 14.21 8.26
CA GLU A 108 6.56 14.53 7.10
C GLU A 108 6.65 13.33 6.14
N VAL A 109 6.80 13.64 4.85
CA VAL A 109 7.03 12.66 3.80
C VAL A 109 8.25 13.10 2.99
N MET A 110 9.08 12.15 2.59
CA MET A 110 10.24 12.39 1.74
C MET A 110 10.23 11.49 0.52
N GLU A 111 10.35 12.13 -0.64
CA GLU A 111 10.50 11.51 -1.94
C GLU A 111 11.87 11.88 -2.55
N GLY A 112 12.20 11.21 -3.65
CA GLY A 112 13.42 11.45 -4.41
C GLY A 112 14.55 10.52 -4.00
N THR A 113 15.14 9.85 -4.99
CA THR A 113 16.12 8.77 -4.80
C THR A 113 17.29 9.19 -3.90
N THR A 114 17.86 10.37 -4.10
CA THR A 114 19.01 10.86 -3.31
C THR A 114 18.59 11.17 -1.87
N ARG A 115 17.54 11.99 -1.68
CA ARG A 115 17.06 12.41 -0.36
C ARG A 115 16.67 11.21 0.52
N VAL A 116 15.95 10.25 -0.07
CA VAL A 116 15.55 9.02 0.61
C VAL A 116 16.78 8.18 0.98
N LYS A 117 17.72 7.96 0.06
CA LYS A 117 18.95 7.19 0.34
C LYS A 117 19.80 7.84 1.44
N GLU A 118 19.98 9.15 1.40
CA GLU A 118 20.73 9.91 2.41
C GLU A 118 20.06 9.83 3.79
N TYR A 119 18.73 9.96 3.84
CA TYR A 119 17.98 9.82 5.08
C TYR A 119 18.10 8.40 5.66
N LEU A 120 17.93 7.37 4.83
CA LEU A 120 18.04 5.97 5.26
C LEU A 120 19.47 5.57 5.64
N ALA A 121 20.49 6.19 5.04
CA ALA A 121 21.89 5.98 5.43
C ALA A 121 22.21 6.50 6.83
N ARG A 122 21.41 7.43 7.36
CA ARG A 122 21.49 7.92 8.75
C ARG A 122 20.72 7.02 9.74
N CYS A 123 19.76 6.23 9.25
CA CYS A 123 18.98 5.28 10.05
C CYS A 123 19.72 3.95 10.33
N LYS A 124 21.06 3.93 10.36
CA LYS A 124 21.86 2.69 10.50
C LYS A 124 21.67 1.99 11.85
N THR A 125 21.31 2.73 12.88
CA THR A 125 21.06 2.22 14.23
C THR A 125 19.60 1.81 14.44
N HIS A 126 18.74 1.98 13.43
CA HIS A 126 17.36 1.54 13.51
C HIS A 126 17.24 0.06 13.18
N THR A 127 16.54 -0.69 14.02
CA THR A 127 16.20 -2.08 13.75
C THR A 127 14.86 -2.16 13.04
N VAL A 128 14.71 -3.15 12.16
CA VAL A 128 13.43 -3.42 11.49
C VAL A 128 12.44 -3.92 12.53
N ALA A 129 11.45 -3.09 12.87
CA ALA A 129 10.38 -3.45 13.78
C ALA A 129 9.26 -4.19 13.05
N HIS A 130 9.06 -3.85 11.77
CA HIS A 130 7.97 -4.37 10.98
C HIS A 130 8.31 -4.40 9.48
N ARG A 131 7.84 -5.42 8.76
CA ARG A 131 7.81 -5.47 7.30
C ARG A 131 6.55 -6.21 6.83
N SER A 132 5.85 -5.63 5.88
CA SER A 132 4.74 -6.24 5.17
C SER A 132 4.91 -6.02 3.67
N LYS A 133 4.72 -7.10 2.92
CA LYS A 133 4.78 -7.08 1.46
C LYS A 133 3.39 -7.29 0.91
N VAL A 134 3.00 -6.48 -0.07
CA VAL A 134 1.78 -6.59 -0.84
C VAL A 134 2.17 -7.00 -2.25
N ASP A 135 1.70 -8.14 -2.71
CA ASP A 135 1.84 -8.58 -4.10
C ASP A 135 0.46 -8.74 -4.71
N GLY A 136 0.21 -8.10 -5.84
CA GLY A 136 -1.13 -8.06 -6.40
C GLY A 136 -1.18 -7.99 -7.91
N VAL A 137 -2.43 -8.04 -8.36
CA VAL A 137 -2.82 -7.88 -9.75
C VAL A 137 -3.88 -6.79 -9.82
N GLY A 138 -3.95 -6.10 -10.96
CA GLY A 138 -4.99 -5.13 -11.23
C GLY A 138 -5.43 -5.12 -12.67
N TRP A 139 -6.55 -4.47 -12.90
CA TRP A 139 -7.22 -4.36 -14.18
C TRP A 139 -8.01 -3.06 -14.22
N TRP A 140 -8.39 -2.65 -15.42
CA TRP A 140 -9.21 -1.46 -15.65
C TRP A 140 -10.68 -1.82 -15.73
N CYS A 141 -11.52 -0.96 -15.16
CA CYS A 141 -12.97 -0.99 -15.21
C CYS A 141 -13.46 0.42 -15.61
N GLY A 142 -13.41 0.71 -16.92
CA GLY A 142 -13.62 2.06 -17.44
C GLY A 142 -12.49 2.99 -16.97
N ASP A 143 -12.85 4.08 -16.29
CA ASP A 143 -11.90 5.07 -15.76
C ASP A 143 -11.23 4.67 -14.44
N TYR A 144 -11.64 3.53 -13.86
CA TYR A 144 -11.11 3.03 -12.60
C TYR A 144 -10.07 1.93 -12.84
N ALA A 145 -8.93 2.02 -12.14
CA ALA A 145 -8.02 0.89 -12.01
C ALA A 145 -8.25 0.22 -10.66
N VAL A 146 -8.59 -1.07 -10.68
CA VAL A 146 -8.83 -1.87 -9.48
C VAL A 146 -7.69 -2.84 -9.31
N ARG A 147 -7.18 -2.93 -8.09
CA ARG A 147 -6.01 -3.73 -7.72
C ARG A 147 -6.33 -4.54 -6.47
N ILE A 148 -6.06 -5.83 -6.51
CA ILE A 148 -6.18 -6.72 -5.36
C ILE A 148 -4.82 -7.38 -5.12
N GLY A 149 -4.36 -7.31 -3.88
CA GLY A 149 -3.08 -7.85 -3.45
C GLY A 149 -3.20 -8.68 -2.18
N ARG A 150 -2.41 -9.75 -2.12
CA ARG A 150 -2.18 -10.49 -0.88
C ARG A 150 -1.13 -9.73 -0.06
N VAL A 151 -1.32 -9.70 1.24
CA VAL A 151 -0.35 -9.15 2.19
C VAL A 151 0.37 -10.30 2.88
N GLU A 152 1.68 -10.24 2.93
CA GLU A 152 2.55 -11.15 3.68
C GLU A 152 3.30 -10.36 4.75
N ASN A 153 3.51 -10.97 5.92
CA ASN A 153 4.35 -10.40 6.96
C ASN A 153 5.84 -10.69 6.67
N ALA A 154 6.73 -10.22 7.55
CA ALA A 154 8.17 -10.42 7.42
C ALA A 154 8.59 -11.91 7.35
N GLN A 155 7.77 -12.82 7.89
CA GLN A 155 7.99 -14.26 7.87
C GLN A 155 7.47 -14.93 6.58
N GLY A 156 6.89 -14.17 5.65
CA GLY A 156 6.27 -14.70 4.42
C GLY A 156 4.90 -15.34 4.66
N THR A 157 4.32 -15.18 5.85
CA THR A 157 3.00 -15.71 6.18
C THR A 157 1.92 -14.74 5.69
N TYR A 158 0.88 -15.29 5.06
CA TYR A 158 -0.29 -14.53 4.63
C TYR A 158 -0.94 -13.81 5.81
N ALA A 159 -1.02 -12.49 5.71
CA ALA A 159 -1.50 -11.59 6.75
C ALA A 159 -2.87 -10.97 6.41
N GLY A 160 -3.29 -10.97 5.15
CA GLY A 160 -4.57 -10.41 4.72
C GLY A 160 -4.62 -10.04 3.24
N LEU A 161 -5.69 -9.33 2.86
CA LEU A 161 -5.91 -8.84 1.50
C LEU A 161 -5.98 -7.31 1.54
N VAL A 162 -5.33 -6.66 0.59
CA VAL A 162 -5.46 -5.24 0.29
C VAL A 162 -6.18 -5.06 -1.03
N CYS A 163 -7.06 -4.07 -1.08
CA CYS A 163 -7.71 -3.61 -2.30
C CYS A 163 -7.37 -2.13 -2.50
N GLU A 164 -6.90 -1.79 -3.70
CA GLU A 164 -6.66 -0.42 -4.13
C GLU A 164 -7.61 -0.12 -5.30
N VAL A 165 -8.23 1.06 -5.25
CA VAL A 165 -8.95 1.64 -6.37
C VAL A 165 -8.33 2.99 -6.73
N GLU A 166 -8.06 3.20 -8.00
CA GLU A 166 -7.55 4.45 -8.58
C GLU A 166 -8.60 5.00 -9.54
N TYR A 167 -8.92 6.28 -9.43
CA TYR A 167 -9.72 6.98 -10.44
C TYR A 167 -8.78 7.83 -11.30
N ALA A 168 -8.51 7.37 -12.53
CA ALA A 168 -7.46 7.92 -13.37
C ALA A 168 -7.66 9.40 -13.80
N PRO A 169 -8.88 9.87 -14.10
CA PRO A 169 -9.10 11.23 -14.60
C PRO A 169 -8.80 12.33 -13.59
N VAL A 170 -8.92 12.05 -12.29
CA VAL A 170 -8.80 13.07 -11.24
C VAL A 170 -7.58 12.80 -10.39
N ARG A 171 -6.79 13.86 -10.14
CA ARG A 171 -5.60 13.82 -9.29
C ARG A 171 -5.78 14.56 -7.97
N ASP A 172 -6.89 15.26 -7.78
CA ASP A 172 -7.22 15.89 -6.50
C ASP A 172 -7.92 14.86 -5.61
N VAL A 173 -7.38 14.63 -4.42
CA VAL A 173 -7.92 13.65 -3.46
C VAL A 173 -9.33 14.04 -3.02
N ASN A 174 -9.57 15.31 -2.73
CA ASN A 174 -10.84 15.77 -2.18
C ASN A 174 -11.95 15.67 -3.23
N VAL A 175 -11.61 15.96 -4.49
CA VAL A 175 -12.55 15.81 -5.61
C VAL A 175 -12.87 14.33 -5.87
N ALA A 176 -11.87 13.45 -5.80
CA ALA A 176 -12.06 12.03 -6.05
C ALA A 176 -12.67 11.26 -4.86
N ASP A 177 -12.67 11.83 -3.65
CA ASP A 177 -12.94 11.09 -2.41
C ASP A 177 -14.33 10.45 -2.39
N ALA A 178 -15.36 11.20 -2.78
CA ALA A 178 -16.74 10.71 -2.81
C ALA A 178 -16.93 9.58 -3.85
N LEU A 179 -16.35 9.74 -5.05
CA LEU A 179 -16.42 8.72 -6.11
C LEU A 179 -15.69 7.44 -5.70
N LEU A 180 -14.48 7.58 -5.15
CA LEU A 180 -13.71 6.46 -4.64
C LEU A 180 -14.40 5.78 -3.45
N ALA A 181 -15.19 6.52 -2.66
CA ALA A 181 -15.99 5.96 -1.57
C ALA A 181 -17.13 5.08 -2.07
N GLU A 182 -17.94 5.60 -2.97
CA GLU A 182 -19.05 4.86 -3.56
C GLU A 182 -18.55 3.58 -4.26
N TYR A 183 -17.49 3.70 -5.06
CA TYR A 183 -16.91 2.55 -5.74
C TYR A 183 -16.34 1.51 -4.75
N ALA A 184 -15.73 1.99 -3.66
CA ALA A 184 -15.22 1.13 -2.62
C ALA A 184 -16.32 0.41 -1.83
N GLU A 185 -17.49 1.03 -1.64
CA GLU A 185 -18.67 0.38 -1.04
C GLU A 185 -19.15 -0.78 -1.92
N ALA A 186 -19.23 -0.58 -3.24
CA ALA A 186 -19.58 -1.62 -4.19
C ALA A 186 -18.60 -2.81 -4.15
N ILE A 187 -17.29 -2.54 -4.09
CA ILE A 187 -16.27 -3.60 -3.89
C ILE A 187 -16.49 -4.31 -2.55
N GLY A 188 -16.79 -3.57 -1.48
CA GLY A 188 -17.06 -4.12 -0.17
C GLY A 188 -18.27 -5.06 -0.16
N GLU A 189 -19.35 -4.71 -0.86
CA GLU A 189 -20.52 -5.57 -1.04
C GLU A 189 -20.21 -6.84 -1.83
N CYS A 190 -19.44 -6.72 -2.91
CA CYS A 190 -18.94 -7.86 -3.68
C CYS A 190 -18.16 -8.83 -2.78
N LEU A 191 -17.18 -8.32 -2.04
CA LEU A 191 -16.35 -9.11 -1.13
C LEU A 191 -17.19 -9.77 -0.02
N ARG A 192 -18.16 -9.06 0.56
CA ARG A 192 -19.09 -9.61 1.56
C ARG A 192 -19.91 -10.78 1.00
N ARG A 193 -20.46 -10.63 -0.21
CA ARG A 193 -21.20 -11.71 -0.87
C ARG A 193 -20.31 -12.92 -1.17
N ALA A 194 -19.10 -12.68 -1.66
CA ALA A 194 -18.15 -13.73 -2.00
C ALA A 194 -17.62 -14.48 -0.76
N ALA A 195 -17.48 -13.80 0.38
CA ALA A 195 -17.03 -14.41 1.63
C ALA A 195 -18.08 -15.36 2.23
N GLY A 196 -19.37 -15.15 1.94
CA GLY A 196 -20.50 -15.93 2.45
C GLY A 196 -20.75 -15.73 3.96
N GLU A 197 -21.81 -16.34 4.48
CA GLU A 197 -22.20 -16.23 5.91
C GLU A 197 -21.18 -16.87 6.87
N SER A 198 -20.38 -17.83 6.39
CA SER A 198 -19.39 -18.58 7.17
C SER A 198 -18.13 -17.78 7.51
N ALA A 199 -17.82 -16.72 6.75
CA ALA A 199 -16.68 -15.85 6.96
C ALA A 199 -17.07 -14.72 7.93
N GLY A 200 -17.20 -15.07 9.22
CA GLY A 200 -17.61 -14.18 10.31
C GLY A 200 -17.32 -12.69 10.04
N ALA A 201 -18.39 -11.94 9.71
CA ALA A 201 -18.44 -10.50 9.48
C ALA A 201 -17.18 -9.89 8.83
N GLY A 202 -16.66 -10.50 7.76
CA GLY A 202 -15.61 -9.88 6.97
C GLY A 202 -16.07 -8.51 6.46
N ALA A 203 -15.20 -7.51 6.55
CA ALA A 203 -15.53 -6.16 6.12
C ALA A 203 -14.35 -5.53 5.39
N LEU A 204 -14.63 -4.85 4.28
CA LEU A 204 -13.66 -3.97 3.65
C LEU A 204 -13.54 -2.73 4.53
N VAL A 205 -12.35 -2.51 5.07
CA VAL A 205 -12.07 -1.38 5.95
C VAL A 205 -11.37 -0.31 5.14
N HIS A 206 -11.95 0.88 5.20
CA HIS A 206 -11.46 2.07 4.53
C HIS A 206 -10.61 2.86 5.52
N VAL A 207 -9.37 3.15 5.14
CA VAL A 207 -8.61 4.19 5.81
C VAL A 207 -8.91 5.50 5.09
N ASN A 208 -9.46 6.47 5.81
CA ASN A 208 -9.82 7.78 5.23
C ASN A 208 -8.56 8.42 4.62
N THR A 209 -8.47 8.36 3.30
CA THR A 209 -7.28 8.75 2.57
C THR A 209 -7.11 10.27 2.61
N GLY A 210 -8.20 11.03 2.46
CA GLY A 210 -8.19 12.50 2.57
C GLY A 210 -7.67 13.01 3.91
N GLU A 211 -8.19 12.49 5.02
CA GLU A 211 -7.70 12.86 6.36
C GLU A 211 -6.24 12.44 6.57
N CYS A 212 -5.88 11.21 6.14
CA CYS A 212 -4.53 10.71 6.30
C CYS A 212 -3.53 11.56 5.54
N VAL A 213 -3.77 11.86 4.26
CA VAL A 213 -2.83 12.65 3.43
C VAL A 213 -2.85 14.13 3.82
N GLY A 214 -4.00 14.66 4.23
CA GLY A 214 -4.15 16.02 4.75
C GLY A 214 -3.26 16.29 5.97
N ALA A 215 -3.09 15.30 6.85
CA ALA A 215 -2.20 15.39 8.01
C ALA A 215 -0.73 15.66 7.65
N TYR A 216 -0.29 15.29 6.44
CA TYR A 216 1.08 15.51 5.93
C TYR A 216 1.17 16.72 4.99
N GLY A 217 0.14 17.57 4.93
CA GLY A 217 0.10 18.72 4.02
C GLY A 217 -0.09 18.35 2.55
N LEU A 218 -0.53 17.12 2.25
CA LEU A 218 -0.70 16.63 0.88
C LEU A 218 -2.11 16.86 0.30
N GLY A 219 -3.02 17.47 1.07
CA GLY A 219 -4.44 17.59 0.71
C GLY A 219 -4.75 18.49 -0.49
N ASN A 220 -3.89 19.45 -0.82
CA ASN A 220 -4.11 20.45 -1.89
C ASN A 220 -3.12 20.33 -3.06
N VAL A 221 -2.43 19.20 -3.16
CA VAL A 221 -1.47 18.92 -4.24
C VAL A 221 -1.92 17.69 -5.02
N ALA A 222 -1.56 17.64 -6.30
CA ALA A 222 -1.91 16.53 -7.17
C ALA A 222 -1.37 15.20 -6.61
N PHE A 223 -2.19 14.15 -6.67
CA PHE A 223 -1.86 12.81 -6.19
C PHE A 223 -0.57 12.31 -6.83
N GLY A 224 0.32 11.78 -5.97
CA GLY A 224 1.61 11.21 -6.32
C GLY A 224 2.02 10.05 -5.42
N ASP A 225 3.29 9.69 -5.45
CA ASP A 225 3.82 8.55 -4.70
C ASP A 225 3.76 8.78 -3.18
N ALA A 226 3.92 10.01 -2.71
CA ALA A 226 3.76 10.42 -1.31
C ALA A 226 2.36 10.07 -0.77
N HIS A 227 1.31 10.40 -1.51
CA HIS A 227 -0.06 10.08 -1.13
C HIS A 227 -0.28 8.57 -1.05
N ALA A 228 0.20 7.84 -2.07
CA ALA A 228 0.12 6.40 -2.10
C ALA A 228 0.86 5.78 -0.90
N ALA A 229 2.08 6.22 -0.62
CA ALA A 229 2.89 5.75 0.49
C ALA A 229 2.22 5.98 1.84
N VAL A 230 1.64 7.17 2.06
CA VAL A 230 0.86 7.46 3.28
C VAL A 230 -0.35 6.53 3.39
N ALA A 231 -1.10 6.34 2.30
CA ALA A 231 -2.26 5.44 2.29
C ALA A 231 -1.88 3.99 2.59
N TYR A 232 -0.78 3.49 2.01
CA TYR A 232 -0.26 2.14 2.28
C TYR A 232 0.22 1.98 3.72
N VAL A 233 1.02 2.93 4.22
CA VAL A 233 1.51 2.91 5.60
C VAL A 233 0.32 2.90 6.57
N SER A 234 -0.64 3.80 6.40
CA SER A 234 -1.81 3.86 7.28
C SER A 234 -2.65 2.57 7.18
N THR A 235 -2.88 2.04 5.97
CA THR A 235 -3.64 0.80 5.76
C THR A 235 -2.98 -0.41 6.43
N VAL A 236 -1.70 -0.62 6.17
CA VAL A 236 -0.93 -1.76 6.71
C VAL A 236 -0.82 -1.68 8.23
N MET A 237 -0.61 -0.48 8.78
CA MET A 237 -0.53 -0.28 10.24
C MET A 237 -1.88 -0.52 10.92
N THR A 238 -2.99 -0.03 10.36
CA THR A 238 -4.34 -0.27 10.89
C THR A 238 -4.72 -1.75 10.81
N MET A 239 -4.31 -2.44 9.74
CA MET A 239 -4.51 -3.89 9.60
C MET A 239 -3.82 -4.68 10.74
N GLN A 240 -2.69 -4.20 11.23
CA GLN A 240 -1.87 -4.86 12.26
C GLN A 240 -2.27 -4.52 13.67
N SER A 241 -2.68 -3.29 13.93
CA SER A 241 -3.15 -2.88 15.25
C SER A 241 -4.45 -3.57 15.66
N GLY A 242 -5.05 -4.39 14.78
CA GLY A 242 -6.26 -5.14 15.03
C GLY A 242 -7.38 -4.17 15.37
N GLY A 243 -7.83 -3.38 14.39
CA GLY A 243 -8.85 -2.33 14.56
C GLY A 243 -9.91 -2.73 15.59
N LEU A 244 -9.75 -2.15 16.78
CA LEU A 244 -10.65 -2.23 17.92
C LEU A 244 -11.96 -1.52 17.56
#